data_AF-A0A0R1XK67-F1
#
_entry.id   AF-A0A0R1XK67-F1
#
_cell.length_a   1.000
_cell.length_b   1.000
_cell.length_c   1.000
_cell.angle_alpha   90.00
_cell.angle_beta   90.00
_cell.angle_gamma   90.00
#
_symmetry.space_group_name_H-M   'P 1'
#
loop_
_entity.id
_entity.type
_entity.pdbx_description
1 polymer ?
#
loop_
_entity_poly.entity_id
_entity_poly.type
_entity_poly.pdbx_seq_one_letter_code
_entity_poly.pdbx_strand_id
1 'polypeptide(L)'
;MSRRDWINKTKKIRQQLADFYFAQNLSRYNQNIPPIERMLSMLRLKATNAADAEQEFAAITALQSENGFTNKNYGISRQEFLAKALPAMLNAPQGIDLPAGFVPETDFFLWADDTIVGLFRVRHYLTPALRNGAGHIGYAILPAYRGHGYANIGLALTLREAARIVPEDHIYLSVHKDNPASLAVQLKNGATIWHENDAEYFTRIKKSAIQ
;
A
#
# COMPACT_ATOMS: atom_id res chain seq x y z
N MET A 1 7.68 0.43 -38.49
CA MET A 1 6.95 -0.05 -37.28
C MET A 1 6.28 1.15 -36.65
N SER A 2 4.96 1.15 -36.51
CA SER A 2 4.25 2.32 -35.97
C SER A 2 4.47 2.46 -34.46
N ARG A 3 4.26 3.66 -33.91
CA ARG A 3 4.31 3.91 -32.46
C ARG A 3 3.34 3.00 -31.70
N ARG A 4 2.20 2.64 -32.31
CA ARG A 4 1.23 1.69 -31.76
C ARG A 4 1.77 0.26 -31.73
N ASP A 5 2.46 -0.16 -32.79
CA ASP A 5 3.07 -1.49 -32.85
C ASP A 5 4.19 -1.65 -31.81
N TRP A 6 4.99 -0.60 -31.59
CA TRP A 6 6.04 -0.61 -30.56
C TRP A 6 5.46 -0.65 -29.14
N ILE A 7 4.38 0.09 -28.85
CA ILE A 7 3.66 0.05 -27.57
C ILE A 7 3.04 -1.34 -27.32
N ASN A 8 2.41 -1.93 -28.34
CA ASN A 8 1.82 -3.26 -28.21
C ASN A 8 2.90 -4.34 -28.04
N LYS A 9 4.03 -4.22 -28.75
CA LYS A 9 5.18 -5.10 -28.60
C LYS A 9 5.81 -4.99 -27.21
N THR A 10 5.95 -3.77 -26.67
CA THR A 10 6.50 -3.55 -25.31
C THR A 10 5.55 -4.01 -24.21
N LYS A 11 4.23 -3.83 -24.36
CA LYS A 11 3.23 -4.44 -23.45
C LYS A 11 3.32 -5.97 -23.44
N LYS A 12 3.39 -6.59 -24.63
CA LYS A 12 3.52 -8.04 -24.77
C LYS A 12 4.81 -8.57 -24.14
N ILE A 13 5.94 -7.88 -24.34
CA ILE A 13 7.22 -8.23 -23.73
C ILE A 13 7.19 -8.06 -22.21
N ARG A 14 6.57 -7.00 -21.69
CA ARG A 14 6.43 -6.80 -20.24
C ARG A 14 5.55 -7.86 -19.58
N GLN A 15 4.46 -8.26 -20.24
CA GLN A 15 3.62 -9.37 -19.78
C GLN A 15 4.42 -10.68 -19.79
N GLN A 16 5.12 -10.99 -20.88
CA GLN A 16 5.96 -12.19 -20.98
C GLN A 16 7.09 -12.22 -19.94
N LEU A 17 7.68 -11.06 -19.61
CA LEU A 17 8.68 -10.95 -18.55
C LEU A 17 8.05 -11.13 -17.16
N ALA A 18 6.87 -10.56 -16.91
CA ALA A 18 6.13 -10.79 -15.66
C ALA A 18 5.79 -12.27 -15.49
N ASP A 19 5.29 -12.92 -16.55
CA ASP A 19 4.99 -14.35 -16.58
C ASP A 19 6.25 -15.21 -16.37
N PHE A 20 7.39 -14.81 -16.96
CA PHE A 20 8.68 -15.49 -16.79
C PHE A 20 9.24 -15.37 -15.36
N TYR A 21 9.21 -14.17 -14.77
CA TYR A 21 9.63 -13.96 -13.38
C TYR A 21 8.71 -14.65 -12.38
N PHE A 22 7.43 -14.82 -12.73
CA PHE A 22 6.46 -15.57 -11.93
C PHE A 22 6.69 -17.08 -12.05
N ALA A 23 6.93 -17.59 -13.27
CA ALA A 23 7.23 -19.01 -13.54
C ALA A 23 8.50 -19.51 -12.86
N GLN A 24 9.55 -18.68 -12.78
CA GLN A 24 10.80 -19.04 -12.10
C GLN A 24 10.65 -19.21 -10.57
N ASN A 25 9.59 -18.67 -9.96
CA ASN A 25 9.31 -18.79 -8.53
C ASN A 25 8.26 -19.88 -8.21
N LEU A 26 7.74 -20.58 -9.23
CA LEU A 26 6.63 -21.53 -9.10
C LEU A 26 7.04 -23.00 -8.92
N SER A 27 8.34 -23.34 -8.95
CA SER A 27 8.78 -24.74 -8.75
C SER A 27 8.52 -25.28 -7.34
N ARG A 28 7.89 -24.49 -6.45
CA ARG A 28 7.56 -24.85 -5.06
C ARG A 28 6.07 -25.05 -4.78
N TYR A 29 5.17 -24.79 -5.74
CA TYR A 29 3.73 -24.82 -5.47
C TYR A 29 3.00 -25.89 -6.30
N ASN A 30 2.27 -26.75 -5.59
CA ASN A 30 1.56 -27.93 -6.06
C ASN A 30 0.39 -27.58 -7.02
N GLN A 31 0.04 -28.55 -7.86
CA GLN A 31 -0.92 -28.49 -8.97
C GLN A 31 -2.35 -28.14 -8.51
N ASN A 32 -2.74 -26.86 -8.54
CA ASN A 32 -4.13 -26.35 -8.61
C ASN A 32 -4.13 -24.82 -8.72
N ILE A 33 -3.32 -24.26 -9.62
CA ILE A 33 -3.13 -22.81 -9.73
C ILE A 33 -4.26 -22.24 -10.61
N PRO A 34 -5.13 -21.37 -10.08
CA PRO A 34 -6.14 -20.70 -10.89
C PRO A 34 -5.46 -19.81 -11.96
N PRO A 35 -6.13 -19.52 -13.10
CA PRO A 35 -5.56 -18.69 -14.16
C PRO A 35 -5.02 -17.36 -13.62
N ILE A 36 -3.98 -16.80 -14.26
CA ILE A 36 -3.34 -15.54 -13.82
C ILE A 36 -4.36 -14.41 -13.63
N GLU A 37 -5.38 -14.34 -14.48
CA GLU A 37 -6.49 -13.38 -14.37
C GLU A 37 -7.33 -13.58 -13.10
N ARG A 38 -7.53 -14.84 -12.68
CA ARG A 38 -8.19 -15.18 -11.41
C ARG A 38 -7.29 -14.82 -10.23
N MET A 39 -5.98 -15.10 -10.28
CA MET A 39 -5.04 -14.66 -9.23
C MET A 39 -4.97 -13.14 -9.09
N LEU A 40 -5.00 -12.40 -10.20
CA LEU A 40 -5.06 -10.93 -10.21
C LEU A 40 -6.43 -10.39 -9.76
N SER A 41 -7.53 -11.13 -9.97
CA SER A 41 -8.86 -10.75 -9.49
C SER A 41 -9.03 -10.89 -7.97
N MET A 42 -8.17 -11.65 -7.30
CA MET A 42 -8.26 -11.94 -5.87
C MET A 42 -7.65 -10.81 -5.02
N LEU A 43 -6.66 -10.08 -5.55
CA LEU A 43 -5.98 -8.99 -4.85
C LEU A 43 -6.53 -7.62 -5.23
N ARG A 44 -7.21 -6.96 -4.29
CA ARG A 44 -7.82 -5.64 -4.51
C ARG A 44 -7.64 -4.71 -3.32
N LEU A 45 -7.58 -3.41 -3.60
CA LEU A 45 -7.69 -2.39 -2.56
C LEU A 45 -9.16 -1.99 -2.41
N LYS A 46 -9.60 -1.88 -1.16
CA LYS A 46 -10.86 -1.21 -0.81
C LYS A 46 -10.52 -0.09 0.18
N ALA A 47 -11.01 1.11 -0.08
CA ALA A 47 -11.00 2.15 0.94
C ALA A 47 -11.88 1.71 2.12
N THR A 48 -11.57 2.20 3.32
CA THR A 48 -12.40 2.02 4.51
C THR A 48 -13.87 2.25 4.18
N ASN A 49 -14.72 1.28 4.51
CA ASN A 49 -16.15 1.37 4.27
C ASN A 49 -16.96 0.63 5.34
N ALA A 50 -18.21 1.07 5.54
CA ALA A 50 -19.06 0.49 6.57
C ALA A 50 -19.51 -0.95 6.27
N ALA A 51 -19.52 -1.36 4.99
CA ALA A 51 -19.97 -2.69 4.60
C ALA A 51 -18.99 -3.80 5.01
N ASP A 52 -17.71 -3.47 5.14
CA ASP A 52 -16.66 -4.42 5.57
C ASP A 52 -16.20 -4.20 7.02
N ALA A 53 -17.00 -3.51 7.84
CA ALA A 53 -16.60 -3.09 9.18
C ALA A 53 -16.03 -4.23 10.05
N GLU A 54 -16.57 -5.44 9.94
CA GLU A 54 -16.09 -6.59 10.72
C GLU A 54 -14.71 -7.07 10.28
N GLN A 55 -14.44 -7.11 8.98
CA GLN A 55 -13.14 -7.51 8.45
C GLN A 55 -12.09 -6.43 8.74
N GLU A 56 -12.46 -5.15 8.58
CA GLU A 56 -11.58 -4.03 8.91
C GLU A 56 -11.26 -3.99 10.42
N PHE A 57 -12.24 -4.26 11.28
CA PHE A 57 -12.04 -4.44 12.71
C PHE A 57 -11.02 -5.54 13.01
N ALA A 58 -11.23 -6.74 12.44
CA ALA A 58 -10.35 -7.89 12.65
C ALA A 58 -8.91 -7.58 12.18
N ALA A 59 -8.75 -6.89 11.06
CA ALA A 59 -7.45 -6.50 10.55
C ALA A 59 -6.76 -5.46 11.44
N ILE A 60 -7.47 -4.40 11.84
CA ILE A 60 -6.94 -3.32 12.66
C ILE A 60 -6.53 -3.83 14.04
N THR A 61 -7.36 -4.64 14.68
CA THR A 61 -7.07 -5.12 16.03
C THR A 61 -5.87 -6.07 16.06
N ALA A 62 -5.59 -6.76 14.95
CA ALA A 62 -4.46 -7.67 14.78
C ALA A 62 -3.16 -7.00 14.29
N LEU A 63 -3.19 -5.73 13.89
CA LEU A 63 -2.04 -5.05 13.27
C LEU A 63 -1.30 -4.15 14.26
N GLN A 64 -0.26 -4.66 14.90
CA GLN A 64 0.55 -3.90 15.85
C GLN A 64 1.34 -2.77 15.15
N SER A 65 1.63 -1.69 15.89
CA SER A 65 2.60 -0.68 15.44
C SER A 65 4.01 -1.25 15.47
N GLU A 66 4.72 -1.18 14.34
CA GLU A 66 6.08 -1.67 14.18
C GLU A 66 6.76 -0.99 12.98
N ASN A 67 8.10 -0.95 12.97
CA ASN A 67 8.89 -0.53 11.82
C ASN A 67 8.49 0.84 11.24
N GLY A 68 8.09 1.78 12.10
CA GLY A 68 7.64 3.13 11.73
C GLY A 68 6.15 3.23 11.34
N PHE A 69 5.44 2.11 11.17
CA PHE A 69 3.99 2.13 10.95
C PHE A 69 3.24 2.25 12.27
N THR A 70 2.25 3.14 12.32
CA THR A 70 1.44 3.40 13.52
C THR A 70 -0.01 2.98 13.34
N ASN A 71 -0.51 2.27 14.36
CA ASN A 71 -1.91 1.90 14.51
C ASN A 71 -2.34 2.11 15.97
N LYS A 72 -3.04 3.22 16.24
CA LYS A 72 -3.57 3.56 17.57
C LYS A 72 -4.75 2.68 18.01
N ASN A 73 -5.33 1.91 17.08
CA ASN A 73 -6.50 1.07 17.31
C ASN A 73 -6.13 -0.42 17.45
N TYR A 74 -4.84 -0.75 17.60
CA TYR A 74 -4.41 -2.11 17.91
C TYR A 74 -5.05 -2.60 19.23
N GLY A 75 -5.65 -3.79 19.24
CA GLY A 75 -6.34 -4.34 20.41
C GLY A 75 -7.64 -3.61 20.80
N ILE A 76 -8.17 -2.70 19.96
CA ILE A 76 -9.43 -2.00 20.24
C ILE A 76 -10.58 -2.99 20.41
N SER A 77 -11.56 -2.66 21.26
CA SER A 77 -12.78 -3.44 21.37
C SER A 77 -13.67 -3.25 20.13
N ARG A 78 -14.47 -4.28 19.77
CA ARG A 78 -15.43 -4.17 18.65
C ARG A 78 -16.40 -3.00 18.83
N GLN A 79 -16.86 -2.79 20.06
CA GLN A 79 -17.80 -1.70 20.38
C GLN A 79 -17.16 -0.33 20.12
N GLU A 80 -15.93 -0.09 20.59
CA GLU A 80 -15.24 1.18 20.36
C GLU A 80 -14.82 1.36 18.90
N PHE A 81 -14.49 0.28 18.21
CA PHE A 81 -14.21 0.32 16.78
C PHE A 81 -15.41 0.86 16.00
N LEU A 82 -16.58 0.24 16.17
CA LEU A 82 -17.80 0.63 15.47
C LEU A 82 -18.30 2.02 15.88
N ALA A 83 -18.18 2.37 17.17
CA ALA A 83 -18.69 3.63 17.69
C ALA A 83 -17.77 4.83 17.42
N LYS A 84 -16.45 4.62 17.28
CA LYS A 84 -15.47 5.72 17.23
C LYS A 84 -14.49 5.58 16.08
N ALA A 85 -13.76 4.46 16.00
CA ALA A 85 -12.65 4.33 15.05
C ALA A 85 -13.12 4.32 13.60
N LEU A 86 -14.14 3.50 13.28
CA LEU A 86 -14.68 3.41 11.92
C LEU A 86 -15.28 4.74 11.44
N PRO A 87 -16.16 5.44 12.20
CA PRO A 87 -16.61 6.78 11.83
C PRO A 87 -15.46 7.77 11.59
N ALA A 88 -14.44 7.78 12.45
CA ALA A 88 -13.27 8.64 12.27
C ALA A 88 -12.50 8.32 10.98
N MET A 89 -12.34 7.04 10.65
CA MET A 89 -11.69 6.60 9.41
C MET A 89 -12.51 6.96 8.16
N LEU A 90 -13.84 6.90 8.22
CA LEU A 90 -14.73 7.30 7.13
C LEU A 90 -14.75 8.82 6.91
N ASN A 91 -14.60 9.59 7.99
CA ASN A 91 -14.58 11.05 7.99
C ASN A 91 -13.22 11.63 7.58
N ALA A 92 -12.12 10.93 7.88
CA ALA A 92 -10.76 11.41 7.66
C ALA A 92 -10.45 11.81 6.20
N PRO A 93 -10.89 11.07 5.15
CA PRO A 93 -10.70 11.48 3.76
C PRO A 93 -11.35 12.83 3.40
N GLN A 94 -12.38 13.24 4.14
CA GLN A 94 -13.09 14.51 3.94
C GLN A 94 -12.55 15.64 4.83
N GLY A 95 -11.55 15.36 5.66
CA GLY A 95 -11.01 16.33 6.61
C GLY A 95 -11.93 16.64 7.80
N ILE A 96 -12.94 15.82 8.05
CA ILE A 96 -13.92 16.03 9.11
C ILE A 96 -13.37 15.50 10.45
N ASP A 97 -13.47 16.31 11.51
CA ASP A 97 -13.07 16.00 12.89
C ASP A 97 -11.61 15.50 13.03
N LEU A 98 -10.72 15.99 12.18
CA LEU A 98 -9.29 15.66 12.28
C LEU A 98 -8.66 16.35 13.50
N PRO A 99 -7.77 15.65 14.24
CA PRO A 99 -6.99 16.31 15.28
C PRO A 99 -6.10 17.42 14.70
N ALA A 100 -5.81 18.43 15.51
CA ALA A 100 -4.96 19.54 15.08
C ALA A 100 -3.59 19.04 14.55
N GLY A 101 -3.20 19.53 13.37
CA GLY A 101 -1.95 19.15 12.70
C GLY A 101 -2.02 17.88 11.84
N PHE A 102 -3.15 17.16 11.82
CA PHE A 102 -3.38 16.06 10.91
C PHE A 102 -3.90 16.55 9.55
N VAL A 103 -3.66 15.75 8.52
CA VAL A 103 -4.13 16.00 7.16
C VAL A 103 -5.15 14.93 6.78
N PRO A 104 -6.07 15.20 5.84
CA PRO A 104 -6.93 14.17 5.28
C PRO A 104 -6.10 12.97 4.79
N GLU A 105 -6.57 11.79 5.13
CA GLU A 105 -5.96 10.53 4.74
C GLU A 105 -7.01 9.48 4.43
N THR A 106 -6.69 8.59 3.50
CA THR A 106 -7.52 7.43 3.17
C THR A 106 -6.77 6.16 3.53
N ASP A 107 -7.40 5.34 4.36
CA ASP A 107 -6.97 3.99 4.67
C ASP A 107 -7.54 3.03 3.60
N PHE A 108 -6.64 2.30 2.96
CA PHE A 108 -6.95 1.26 1.98
C PHE A 108 -6.52 -0.10 2.53
N PHE A 109 -7.46 -1.03 2.60
CA PHE A 109 -7.21 -2.41 2.95
C PHE A 109 -6.88 -3.22 1.70
N LEU A 110 -5.81 -4.01 1.77
CA LEU A 110 -5.48 -4.99 0.75
C LEU A 110 -6.21 -6.29 1.07
N TRP A 111 -7.13 -6.65 0.18
CA TRP A 111 -7.90 -7.88 0.24
C TRP A 111 -7.24 -8.94 -0.63
N ALA A 112 -7.04 -10.13 -0.09
CA ALA A 112 -6.82 -11.37 -0.82
C ALA A 112 -8.09 -12.22 -0.65
N ASP A 113 -8.88 -12.36 -1.71
CA ASP A 113 -10.25 -12.90 -1.65
C ASP A 113 -11.13 -12.12 -0.67
N ASP A 114 -11.56 -12.78 0.40
CA ASP A 114 -12.41 -12.25 1.48
C ASP A 114 -11.60 -11.93 2.74
N THR A 115 -10.27 -11.98 2.64
CA THR A 115 -9.37 -11.77 3.78
C THR A 115 -8.54 -10.50 3.59
N ILE A 116 -8.52 -9.64 4.59
CA ILE A 116 -7.61 -8.49 4.62
C ILE A 116 -6.22 -8.96 5.04
N VAL A 117 -5.22 -8.65 4.21
CA VAL A 117 -3.82 -9.04 4.42
C VAL A 117 -2.89 -7.86 4.72
N GLY A 118 -3.36 -6.62 4.52
CA GLY A 118 -2.56 -5.43 4.79
C GLY A 118 -3.37 -4.14 4.80
N LEU A 119 -2.75 -3.08 5.32
CA LEU A 119 -3.28 -1.74 5.42
C LEU A 119 -2.29 -0.75 4.81
N PHE A 120 -2.79 0.13 3.94
CA PHE A 120 -2.06 1.17 3.23
C PHE A 120 -2.76 2.51 3.45
N ARG A 121 -2.04 3.47 4.01
CA ARG A 121 -2.55 4.80 4.32
C ARG A 121 -2.01 5.80 3.32
N VAL A 122 -2.88 6.59 2.70
CA VAL A 122 -2.51 7.67 1.78
C VAL A 122 -2.93 8.99 2.39
N ARG A 123 -1.95 9.81 2.77
CA ARG A 123 -2.15 11.20 3.16
C ARG A 123 -2.33 12.05 1.90
N HIS A 124 -3.34 12.92 1.89
CA HIS A 124 -3.78 13.61 0.68
C HIS A 124 -2.86 14.77 0.28
N TYR A 125 -2.15 15.36 1.24
CA TYR A 125 -1.12 16.37 0.99
C TYR A 125 -0.06 16.33 2.09
N LEU A 126 1.06 17.02 1.87
CA LEU A 126 2.16 17.11 2.84
C LEU A 126 2.18 18.46 3.56
N THR A 127 2.27 18.41 4.88
CA THR A 127 2.83 19.51 5.68
C THR A 127 4.36 19.51 5.57
N PRO A 128 5.07 20.58 6.01
CA PRO A 128 6.54 20.57 6.05
C PRO A 128 7.12 19.38 6.84
N ALA A 129 6.47 18.98 7.93
CA ALA A 129 6.87 17.81 8.72
C ALA A 129 6.71 16.50 7.93
N LEU A 130 5.58 16.31 7.25
CA LEU A 130 5.35 15.12 6.43
C LEU A 130 6.29 15.07 5.22
N ARG A 131 6.58 16.22 4.60
CA ARG A 131 7.47 16.33 3.44
C ARG A 131 8.91 15.91 3.73
N ASN A 132 9.38 16.19 4.95
CA ASN A 132 10.71 15.84 5.44
C ASN A 132 10.70 14.60 6.35
N GLY A 133 9.58 13.87 6.40
CA GLY A 133 9.32 12.78 7.32
C GLY A 133 8.60 11.62 6.63
N ALA A 134 7.53 11.14 7.27
CA ALA A 134 6.77 9.95 6.86
C ALA A 134 6.16 9.97 5.44
N GLY A 135 6.11 11.13 4.78
CA GLY A 135 5.61 11.26 3.42
C GLY A 135 4.11 11.00 3.28
N HIS A 136 3.71 10.62 2.08
CA HIS A 136 2.33 10.37 1.68
C HIS A 136 1.83 8.99 2.08
N ILE A 137 2.68 7.95 1.95
CA ILE A 137 2.24 6.57 2.10
C ILE A 137 2.95 5.90 3.27
N GLY A 138 2.15 5.35 4.20
CA GLY A 138 2.60 4.38 5.19
C GLY A 138 1.82 3.09 5.02
N TYR A 139 2.46 1.93 5.24
CA TYR A 139 1.77 0.65 5.08
C TYR A 139 2.34 -0.44 5.99
N ALA A 140 1.52 -1.45 6.26
CA ALA A 140 1.93 -2.65 6.95
C ALA A 140 1.15 -3.87 6.42
N ILE A 141 1.82 -5.02 6.43
CA ILE A 141 1.23 -6.33 6.14
C ILE A 141 1.03 -7.04 7.47
N LEU A 142 -0.16 -7.63 7.65
CA LEU A 142 -0.47 -8.42 8.83
C LEU A 142 0.57 -9.54 8.99
N PRO A 143 1.07 -9.82 10.22
CA PRO A 143 2.17 -10.76 10.45
C PRO A 143 2.02 -12.11 9.75
N ALA A 144 0.81 -12.69 9.78
CA ALA A 144 0.49 -13.99 9.18
C ALA A 144 0.67 -14.05 7.64
N TYR A 145 0.71 -12.90 6.95
CA TYR A 145 0.76 -12.83 5.50
C TYR A 145 2.08 -12.28 4.95
N ARG A 146 3.08 -12.03 5.81
CA ARG A 146 4.41 -11.56 5.39
C ARG A 146 5.16 -12.64 4.60
N GLY A 147 6.11 -12.24 3.77
CA GLY A 147 6.92 -13.16 2.95
C GLY A 147 6.25 -13.67 1.66
N HIS A 148 5.00 -13.28 1.38
CA HIS A 148 4.24 -13.76 0.22
C HIS A 148 4.13 -12.72 -0.92
N GLY A 149 4.83 -11.59 -0.82
CA GLY A 149 4.83 -10.55 -1.86
C GLY A 149 3.67 -9.54 -1.81
N TYR A 150 2.76 -9.65 -0.83
CA TYR A 150 1.61 -8.73 -0.71
C TYR A 150 2.00 -7.26 -0.55
N ALA A 151 3.08 -6.94 0.17
CA ALA A 151 3.56 -5.56 0.28
C ALA A 151 3.88 -4.94 -1.08
N ASN A 152 4.49 -5.72 -1.98
CA ASN A 152 4.84 -5.27 -3.32
C ASN A 152 3.62 -4.98 -4.18
N ILE A 153 2.64 -5.89 -4.18
CA ILE A 153 1.42 -5.73 -4.97
C ILE A 153 0.55 -4.62 -4.39
N GLY A 154 0.38 -4.60 -3.06
CA GLY A 154 -0.37 -3.57 -2.35
C GLY A 154 0.19 -2.18 -2.61
N LEU A 155 1.50 -1.97 -2.48
CA LEU A 155 2.11 -0.67 -2.76
C LEU A 155 1.89 -0.25 -4.22
N ALA A 156 2.02 -1.17 -5.19
CA ALA A 156 1.75 -0.87 -6.60
C ALA A 156 0.31 -0.39 -6.82
N LEU A 157 -0.68 -1.04 -6.19
CA LEU A 157 -2.08 -0.64 -6.26
C LEU A 157 -2.31 0.70 -5.56
N THR A 158 -1.72 0.91 -4.38
CA THR A 158 -1.87 2.14 -3.60
C THR A 158 -1.28 3.33 -4.34
N LEU A 159 -0.17 3.15 -5.06
CA LEU A 159 0.43 4.21 -5.86
C LEU A 159 -0.50 4.71 -6.97
N ARG A 160 -1.33 3.84 -7.56
CA ARG A 160 -2.34 4.24 -8.55
C ARG A 160 -3.42 5.11 -7.94
N GLU A 161 -3.88 4.76 -6.74
CA GLU A 161 -4.85 5.58 -6.00
C GLU A 161 -4.24 6.91 -5.56
N ALA A 162 -3.05 6.86 -4.96
CA ALA A 162 -2.30 8.06 -4.55
C ALA A 162 -2.04 9.00 -5.73
N ALA A 163 -1.77 8.49 -6.93
CA ALA A 163 -1.56 9.34 -8.10
C ALA A 163 -2.81 10.19 -8.48
N ARG A 164 -4.01 9.75 -8.10
CA ARG A 164 -5.26 10.51 -8.32
C ARG A 164 -5.56 11.49 -7.19
N ILE A 165 -5.09 11.21 -5.98
CA ILE A 165 -5.38 11.97 -4.76
C ILE A 165 -4.36 13.09 -4.54
N VAL A 166 -3.09 12.74 -4.66
CA VAL A 166 -1.96 13.57 -4.21
C VAL A 166 -1.62 14.64 -5.25
N PRO A 167 -1.48 15.93 -4.87
CA PRO A 167 -1.23 17.00 -5.81
C PRO A 167 0.23 17.07 -6.31
N GLU A 168 1.21 16.63 -5.52
CA GLU A 168 2.64 16.67 -5.88
C GLU A 168 2.99 15.73 -7.04
N ASP A 169 3.96 16.12 -7.88
CA ASP A 169 4.50 15.28 -8.96
C ASP A 169 5.21 14.00 -8.50
N HIS A 170 5.55 13.92 -7.21
CA HIS A 170 6.18 12.76 -6.61
C HIS A 170 5.36 12.30 -5.40
N ILE A 171 5.26 10.98 -5.23
CA ILE A 171 4.80 10.34 -4.01
C ILE A 171 6.02 10.16 -3.11
N TYR A 172 5.86 10.50 -1.83
CA TYR A 172 6.93 10.55 -0.83
C TYR A 172 6.69 9.42 0.16
N LEU A 173 7.74 8.74 0.57
CA LEU A 173 7.72 7.73 1.61
C LEU A 173 8.98 7.87 2.47
N SER A 174 8.96 7.29 3.66
CA SER A 174 10.17 6.99 4.43
C SER A 174 10.22 5.50 4.78
N VAL A 175 11.38 5.04 5.20
CA VAL A 175 11.57 3.70 5.73
C VAL A 175 12.75 3.70 6.68
N HIS A 176 12.58 3.09 7.85
CA HIS A 176 13.67 2.90 8.79
C HIS A 176 14.78 2.01 8.20
N LYS A 177 16.03 2.31 8.52
CA LYS A 177 17.21 1.56 8.00
C LYS A 177 17.25 0.11 8.47
N ASP A 178 16.65 -0.20 9.61
CA ASP A 178 16.49 -1.56 10.14
C ASP A 178 15.36 -2.36 9.46
N ASN A 179 14.63 -1.75 8.52
CA ASN A 179 13.59 -2.39 7.71
C ASN A 179 13.98 -2.50 6.22
N PRO A 180 15.01 -3.30 5.88
CA PRO A 180 15.47 -3.46 4.49
C PRO A 180 14.40 -4.10 3.59
N ALA A 181 13.47 -4.86 4.16
CA ALA A 181 12.36 -5.47 3.42
C ALA A 181 11.41 -4.42 2.83
N SER A 182 11.03 -3.41 3.61
CA SER A 182 10.19 -2.30 3.13
C SER A 182 10.93 -1.44 2.11
N LEU A 183 12.23 -1.17 2.32
CA LEU A 183 13.03 -0.46 1.34
C LEU A 183 13.06 -1.20 0.00
N ALA A 184 13.30 -2.52 0.01
CA ALA A 184 13.28 -3.33 -1.20
C ALA A 184 11.92 -3.28 -1.93
N VAL A 185 10.81 -3.27 -1.19
CA VAL A 185 9.46 -3.09 -1.75
C VAL A 185 9.31 -1.72 -2.40
N GLN A 186 9.75 -0.64 -1.74
CA GLN A 186 9.68 0.72 -2.29
C GLN A 186 10.51 0.83 -3.59
N LEU A 187 11.76 0.35 -3.57
CA LEU A 187 12.65 0.39 -4.74
C LEU A 187 12.09 -0.43 -5.91
N LYS A 188 11.51 -1.62 -5.64
CA LYS A 188 10.87 -2.45 -6.66
C LYS A 188 9.66 -1.77 -7.31
N ASN A 189 9.02 -0.84 -6.60
CA ASN A 189 7.93 -0.01 -7.11
C ASN A 189 8.41 1.33 -7.71
N GLY A 190 9.71 1.43 -8.03
CA GLY A 190 10.28 2.58 -8.73
C GLY A 190 10.66 3.75 -7.83
N ALA A 191 10.76 3.53 -6.52
CA ALA A 191 11.25 4.57 -5.63
C ALA A 191 12.75 4.80 -5.82
N THR A 192 13.17 6.05 -5.68
CA THR A 192 14.57 6.45 -5.55
C THR A 192 14.81 7.04 -4.18
N ILE A 193 15.93 6.72 -3.55
CA ILE A 193 16.37 7.38 -2.32
C ILE A 193 16.73 8.83 -2.66
N TRP A 194 16.07 9.79 -2.01
CA TRP A 194 16.32 11.22 -2.22
C TRP A 194 17.32 11.76 -1.20
N HIS A 195 17.19 11.35 0.07
CA HIS A 195 18.19 11.58 1.13
C HIS A 195 17.99 10.55 2.25
N GLU A 196 18.87 10.58 3.24
CA GLU A 196 18.80 9.76 4.45
C GLU A 196 19.21 10.57 5.67
N ASN A 197 18.84 10.09 6.86
CA ASN A 197 19.42 10.50 8.14
C ASN A 197 19.95 9.25 8.86
N ASP A 198 20.27 9.34 10.14
CA ASP A 198 20.81 8.19 10.89
C ASP A 198 19.81 7.03 11.03
N ALA A 199 18.50 7.30 10.99
CA ALA A 199 17.45 6.33 11.26
C ALA A 199 16.69 5.87 10.00
N GLU A 200 16.57 6.70 8.97
CA GLU A 200 15.64 6.50 7.86
C GLU A 200 16.25 6.80 6.48
N TYR A 201 15.74 6.10 5.47
CA TYR A 201 15.79 6.50 4.07
C TYR A 201 14.49 7.22 3.70
N PHE A 202 14.61 8.34 3.00
CA PHE A 202 13.48 9.07 2.44
C PHE A 202 13.44 8.86 0.94
N THR A 203 12.37 8.23 0.47
CA THR A 203 12.24 7.81 -0.92
C THR A 203 11.14 8.59 -1.64
N ARG A 204 11.28 8.67 -2.97
CA ARG A 204 10.31 9.33 -3.84
C ARG A 204 10.03 8.50 -5.06
N ILE A 205 8.77 8.51 -5.51
CA ILE A 205 8.31 7.88 -6.75
C ILE A 205 7.68 8.95 -7.61
N LYS A 206 8.19 9.16 -8.83
CA LYS A 206 7.60 10.14 -9.76
C LYS A 206 6.23 9.63 -10.24
N LYS A 207 5.18 10.45 -10.15
CA LYS A 207 3.82 10.05 -10.56
C LYS A 207 3.74 9.59 -12.01
N SER A 208 4.52 10.22 -12.90
CA SER A 208 4.57 9.83 -14.31
C SER A 208 5.17 8.43 -14.56
N ALA A 209 5.79 7.80 -13.56
CA ALA A 209 6.34 6.46 -13.64
C ALA A 209 5.38 5.37 -13.12
N ILE A 210 4.27 5.77 -12.48
CA ILE A 210 3.24 4.86 -11.96
C ILE A 210 2.41 4.36 -13.14
N GLN A 211 2.36 3.04 -13.33
CA GLN A 211 1.68 2.35 -14.45
C GLN A 211 0.29 1.86 -14.08
#